data_AF-A0A662ZGX5-F1
#
_entry.id   AF-A0A662ZGX5-F1
#
_cell.length_a   1.000
_cell.length_b   1.000
_cell.length_c   1.000
_cell.angle_alpha   90.00
_cell.angle_beta   90.00
_cell.angle_gamma   90.00
#
_symmetry.space_group_name_H-M   'P 1'
#
loop_
_entity.id
_entity.type
_entity.pdbx_description
1 polymer ?
#
loop_
_entity_poly.entity_id
_entity_poly.type
_entity_poly.pdbx_seq_one_letter_code
_entity_poly.pdbx_strand_id
1 'polypeptide(L)'
;MLFNVNDFRQKIRDLPLTENKLLSPMFRDDNLTKQGNNIIVLHAGADDSVSCDVITPEVAEKEYRIRINYRGKNSAIVIWDDLCLKACSVTMGENGLIYLGRSFKSRHSVNINLSNRNGTICFGDNCNVGNMNVYAGDEKNLEVLVGDRFLSALNLELRASDGHTIYDLDNPDAAINKPVFGIHVANHVWIGMNVFVGKDVIIPSDCIVGAGSLVTKKRFKPNCVIAGTPAAVIRENVNWDERTITRFEQEKKKKK
;
A
#
# COMPACT_ATOMS: atom_id res chain seq x y z
N MET A 1 3.72 8.88 25.33
CA MET A 1 4.03 8.30 24.01
C MET A 1 2.76 8.39 23.18
N LEU A 2 2.83 8.92 21.97
CA LEU A 2 1.65 9.09 21.09
C LEU A 2 1.02 7.73 20.70
N PHE A 3 1.82 6.65 20.64
CA PHE A 3 1.40 5.25 20.46
C PHE A 3 2.62 4.31 20.67
N ASN A 4 2.39 2.99 20.78
CA ASN A 4 3.46 1.99 20.88
C ASN A 4 4.01 1.62 19.49
N VAL A 5 5.14 2.22 19.12
CA VAL A 5 5.74 2.06 17.78
C VAL A 5 6.13 0.61 17.47
N ASN A 6 6.65 -0.13 18.45
CA ASN A 6 7.08 -1.51 18.23
C ASN A 6 5.89 -2.45 17.99
N ASP A 7 4.83 -2.32 18.80
CA ASP A 7 3.58 -3.06 18.60
C ASP A 7 2.95 -2.73 17.24
N PHE A 8 2.90 -1.45 16.87
CA PHE A 8 2.39 -1.00 15.58
C PHE A 8 3.15 -1.63 14.39
N ARG A 9 4.49 -1.61 14.43
CA ARG A 9 5.31 -2.22 13.38
C ARG A 9 5.12 -3.73 13.29
N GLN A 10 5.06 -4.42 14.44
CA GLN A 10 4.86 -5.86 14.48
C GLN A 10 3.51 -6.23 13.86
N LYS A 11 2.43 -5.50 14.20
CA LYS A 11 1.11 -5.69 13.60
C LYS A 11 1.10 -5.52 12.08
N ILE A 12 1.84 -4.55 11.54
CA ILE A 12 1.96 -4.35 10.09
C ILE A 12 2.67 -5.53 9.42
N ARG A 13 3.76 -6.03 10.01
CA ARG A 13 4.53 -7.17 9.47
C ARG A 13 3.72 -8.47 9.51
N ASP A 14 2.91 -8.65 10.53
CA ASP A 14 2.11 -9.87 10.74
C ASP A 14 0.73 -9.80 10.07
N LEU A 15 0.49 -8.81 9.20
CA LEU A 15 -0.80 -8.67 8.53
C LEU A 15 -1.13 -9.94 7.74
N PRO A 16 -2.29 -10.59 7.99
CA PRO A 16 -2.70 -11.78 7.25
C PRO A 16 -3.32 -11.36 5.92
N LEU A 17 -2.47 -10.84 5.01
CA LEU A 17 -2.83 -10.28 3.69
C LEU A 17 -3.41 -11.31 2.69
N THR A 18 -3.91 -12.44 3.19
CA THR A 18 -4.61 -13.50 2.47
C THR A 18 -6.10 -13.62 2.84
N GLU A 19 -6.56 -12.85 3.82
CA GLU A 19 -7.94 -12.87 4.30
C GLU A 19 -8.87 -11.95 3.50
N ASN A 20 -10.09 -12.41 3.18
CA ASN A 20 -11.11 -11.60 2.48
C ASN A 20 -11.91 -10.73 3.46
N LYS A 21 -11.25 -9.95 4.28
CA LYS A 21 -11.92 -9.09 5.25
C LYS A 21 -11.09 -7.85 5.51
N LEU A 22 -11.73 -6.86 6.10
CA LEU A 22 -11.06 -5.66 6.55
C LEU A 22 -10.05 -6.01 7.67
N LEU A 23 -8.78 -5.62 7.50
CA LEU A 23 -7.71 -5.91 8.45
C LEU A 23 -7.29 -4.68 9.24
N SER A 24 -7.38 -3.48 8.68
CA SER A 24 -6.96 -2.21 9.29
C SER A 24 -7.48 -1.90 10.69
N PRO A 25 -8.68 -2.35 11.12
CA PRO A 25 -9.09 -2.20 12.52
C PRO A 25 -8.09 -2.80 13.53
N MET A 26 -7.31 -3.81 13.17
CA MET A 26 -6.38 -4.46 14.10
C MET A 26 -5.15 -3.60 14.46
N PHE A 27 -4.81 -2.62 13.62
CA PHE A 27 -3.62 -1.77 13.82
C PHE A 27 -3.92 -0.27 13.79
N ARG A 28 -5.19 0.13 13.68
CA ARG A 28 -5.61 1.48 14.06
C ARG A 28 -5.59 1.57 15.57
N ASP A 29 -4.48 2.08 16.11
CA ASP A 29 -4.44 2.54 17.49
C ASP A 29 -5.31 3.79 17.59
N ASP A 30 -6.27 3.72 18.50
CA ASP A 30 -7.11 4.83 18.89
C ASP A 30 -6.30 6.08 19.30
N ASN A 31 -5.05 5.94 19.76
CA ASN A 31 -4.25 7.09 20.18
C ASN A 31 -3.57 7.84 19.00
N LEU A 32 -3.32 7.17 17.87
CA LEU A 32 -2.65 7.75 16.68
C LEU A 32 -3.51 8.81 15.99
N THR A 33 -4.82 8.54 15.89
CA THR A 33 -5.77 9.34 15.12
C THR A 33 -6.61 10.27 15.99
N LYS A 34 -6.75 10.05 17.31
CA LYS A 34 -7.66 10.86 18.15
C LYS A 34 -7.18 12.29 18.47
N GLN A 35 -5.94 12.66 18.16
CA GLN A 35 -5.36 13.97 18.52
C GLN A 35 -5.10 14.86 17.29
N GLY A 36 -6.14 15.10 16.49
CA GLY A 36 -6.01 15.93 15.29
C GLY A 36 -5.22 15.27 14.16
N ASN A 37 -4.79 16.06 13.19
CA ASN A 37 -4.06 15.57 12.04
C ASN A 37 -2.56 15.55 12.35
N ASN A 38 -1.96 14.36 12.33
CA ASN A 38 -0.58 14.13 12.73
C ASN A 38 0.26 13.60 11.58
N ILE A 39 1.51 14.06 11.49
CA ILE A 39 2.53 13.49 10.61
C ILE A 39 3.67 13.08 11.53
N ILE A 40 3.95 11.78 11.58
CA ILE A 40 4.89 11.17 12.51
C ILE A 40 6.06 10.60 11.71
N VAL A 41 7.26 11.04 12.06
CA VAL A 41 8.51 10.49 11.51
C VAL A 41 9.10 9.54 12.52
N LEU A 42 9.42 8.32 12.07
CA LEU A 42 10.10 7.29 12.87
C LEU A 42 11.59 7.29 12.55
N HIS A 43 12.40 7.13 13.60
CA HIS A 43 13.86 7.11 13.52
C HIS A 43 14.40 5.80 14.08
N ALA A 44 15.29 5.14 13.34
CA ALA A 44 15.97 3.94 13.83
C ALA A 44 17.15 4.31 14.73
N GLY A 45 17.14 3.85 15.97
CA GLY A 45 18.30 3.86 16.86
C GLY A 45 19.32 2.76 16.51
N ALA A 46 20.50 2.83 17.14
CA ALA A 46 21.59 1.88 16.90
C ALA A 46 21.34 0.48 17.49
N ASP A 47 20.36 0.34 18.39
CA ASP A 47 20.03 -0.85 19.18
C ASP A 47 18.61 -1.37 18.90
N ASP A 48 18.14 -1.23 17.66
CA ASP A 48 16.75 -1.52 17.23
C ASP A 48 15.65 -0.69 17.93
N SER A 49 16.05 0.26 18.80
CA SER A 49 15.12 1.24 19.35
C SER A 49 14.53 2.11 18.24
N VAL A 50 13.31 2.60 18.47
CA VAL A 50 12.65 3.53 17.56
C VAL A 50 12.18 4.73 18.35
N SER A 51 12.65 5.91 17.96
CA SER A 51 12.08 7.18 18.42
C SER A 51 11.17 7.77 17.35
N CYS A 52 10.39 8.79 17.71
CA CYS A 52 9.53 9.46 16.76
C CYS A 52 9.37 10.95 17.07
N ASP A 53 9.21 11.73 16.01
CA ASP A 53 8.87 13.15 16.05
C ASP A 53 7.55 13.43 15.33
N VAL A 54 6.83 14.47 15.74
CA VAL A 54 5.66 14.98 15.01
C VAL A 54 6.07 16.23 14.25
N ILE A 55 5.77 16.26 12.95
CA ILE A 55 6.15 17.35 12.06
C ILE A 55 4.93 18.06 11.47
N THR A 56 5.14 19.27 10.96
CA THR A 56 4.09 20.03 10.26
C THR A 56 4.02 19.64 8.78
N PRO A 57 2.90 19.93 8.09
CA PRO A 57 2.80 19.72 6.64
C PRO A 57 3.88 20.45 5.83
N GLU A 58 4.34 21.62 6.28
CA GLU A 58 5.39 22.38 5.61
C GLU A 58 6.75 21.66 5.69
N VAL A 59 7.06 21.06 6.86
CA VAL A 59 8.24 20.21 7.02
C VAL A 59 8.12 18.96 6.16
N ALA A 60 6.95 18.32 6.14
CA ALA A 60 6.69 17.14 5.31
C ALA A 60 6.87 17.44 3.80
N GLU A 61 6.42 18.59 3.31
CA GLU A 61 6.60 18.99 1.91
C GLU A 61 8.06 19.32 1.60
N LYS A 62 8.75 20.04 2.50
CA LYS A 62 10.14 20.48 2.29
C LYS A 62 11.15 19.35 2.40
N GLU A 63 11.03 18.50 3.41
CA GLU A 63 12.05 17.48 3.74
C GLU A 63 11.73 16.12 3.14
N TYR A 64 10.44 15.75 3.09
CA TYR A 64 9.99 14.42 2.65
C TYR A 64 9.25 14.45 1.31
N ARG A 65 9.04 15.64 0.74
CA ARG A 65 8.35 15.86 -0.55
C ARG A 65 6.89 15.38 -0.57
N ILE A 66 6.24 15.41 0.59
CA ILE A 66 4.85 15.02 0.77
C ILE A 66 3.99 16.27 0.89
N ARG A 67 3.19 16.57 -0.13
CA ARG A 67 2.16 17.60 -0.06
C ARG A 67 0.84 16.99 0.39
N ILE A 68 0.22 17.57 1.40
CA ILE A 68 -0.98 17.00 2.03
C ILE A 68 -2.16 17.97 1.88
N ASN A 69 -3.31 17.42 1.49
CA ASN A 69 -4.59 18.09 1.47
C ASN A 69 -5.55 17.37 2.42
N TYR A 70 -5.83 17.97 3.58
CA TYR A 70 -6.78 17.41 4.55
C TYR A 70 -8.22 17.78 4.18
N ARG A 71 -9.04 16.75 3.95
CA ARG A 71 -10.51 16.84 3.80
C ARG A 71 -11.26 16.43 5.08
N GLY A 72 -10.54 15.84 6.04
CA GLY A 72 -11.06 15.45 7.35
C GLY A 72 -10.09 15.76 8.48
N LYS A 73 -10.48 15.34 9.68
CA LYS A 73 -9.72 15.50 10.91
C LYS A 73 -9.28 14.14 11.45
N ASN A 74 -8.45 14.17 12.48
CA ASN A 74 -8.08 12.98 13.25
C ASN A 74 -7.35 11.94 12.40
N SER A 75 -6.48 12.36 11.48
CA SER A 75 -5.78 11.44 10.57
C SER A 75 -4.28 11.41 10.86
N ALA A 76 -3.64 10.28 10.60
CA ALA A 76 -2.21 10.09 10.83
C ALA A 76 -1.48 9.67 9.55
N ILE A 77 -0.32 10.29 9.29
CA ILE A 77 0.66 9.82 8.32
C ILE A 77 1.90 9.41 9.10
N VAL A 78 2.31 8.15 8.99
CA VAL A 78 3.50 7.61 9.67
C VAL A 78 4.52 7.24 8.60
N ILE A 79 5.71 7.82 8.68
CA ILE A 79 6.81 7.60 7.74
C ILE A 79 8.11 7.31 8.50
N TRP A 80 9.08 6.73 7.80
CA TRP A 80 10.45 6.61 8.29
C TRP A 80 11.33 7.76 7.79
N ASP A 81 12.34 8.11 8.57
CA ASP A 81 13.32 9.14 8.22
C ASP A 81 14.17 8.80 6.99
N ASP A 82 14.33 7.51 6.66
CA ASP A 82 15.01 7.02 5.47
C ASP A 82 14.14 6.97 4.20
N LEU A 83 12.91 7.50 4.26
CA LEU A 83 11.99 7.61 3.13
C LEU A 83 12.60 8.39 1.96
N CYS A 84 12.55 7.82 0.77
CA CYS A 84 13.09 8.46 -0.45
C CYS A 84 12.01 8.63 -1.52
N LEU A 85 11.35 9.79 -1.53
CA LEU A 85 10.34 10.13 -2.53
C LEU A 85 10.89 11.11 -3.56
N LYS A 86 10.38 11.04 -4.80
CA LYS A 86 10.56 12.14 -5.77
C LYS A 86 9.56 13.25 -5.58
N ALA A 87 8.30 12.89 -5.40
CA ALA A 87 7.18 13.76 -5.05
C ALA A 87 6.03 12.87 -4.58
N CYS A 88 5.27 13.30 -3.58
CA CYS A 88 4.06 12.63 -3.15
C CYS A 88 2.94 13.64 -2.89
N SER A 89 1.75 13.37 -3.44
CA SER A 89 0.54 14.10 -3.13
C SER A 89 -0.40 13.20 -2.35
N VAL A 90 -0.87 13.68 -1.20
CA VAL A 90 -1.79 12.98 -0.31
C VAL A 90 -3.07 13.79 -0.18
N THR A 91 -4.22 13.17 -0.46
CA THR A 91 -5.53 13.66 0.01
C THR A 91 -5.97 12.77 1.17
N MET A 92 -6.27 13.37 2.32
CA MET A 92 -6.55 12.64 3.56
C MET A 92 -7.95 12.97 4.08
N GLY A 93 -8.78 11.95 4.28
CA GLY A 93 -10.11 12.04 4.85
C GLY A 93 -10.10 12.10 6.38
N GLU A 94 -11.19 11.64 6.99
CA GLU A 94 -11.37 11.63 8.45
C GLU A 94 -10.97 10.28 9.04
N ASN A 95 -10.21 10.28 10.14
CA ASN A 95 -9.73 9.05 10.80
C ASN A 95 -8.94 8.13 9.84
N GLY A 96 -8.19 8.73 8.92
CA GLY A 96 -7.35 8.03 7.95
C GLY A 96 -5.98 7.71 8.52
N LEU A 97 -5.41 6.57 8.12
CA LEU A 97 -4.03 6.19 8.44
C LEU A 97 -3.27 5.89 7.15
N ILE A 98 -2.15 6.60 6.94
CA ILE A 98 -1.17 6.25 5.93
C ILE A 98 0.11 5.80 6.64
N TYR A 99 0.65 4.64 6.27
CA TYR A 99 1.97 4.18 6.68
C TYR A 99 2.85 3.90 5.47
N LEU A 100 4.04 4.50 5.44
CA LEU A 100 5.10 4.17 4.50
C LEU A 100 6.30 3.62 5.27
N GLY A 101 6.56 2.33 5.08
CA GLY A 101 7.57 1.60 5.84
C GLY A 101 9.01 2.00 5.57
N ARG A 102 9.92 1.38 6.33
CA ARG A 102 11.35 1.71 6.29
C ARG A 102 11.90 1.49 4.89
N SER A 103 12.77 2.36 4.44
CA SER A 103 13.41 2.28 3.12
C SER A 103 12.41 2.22 1.97
N PHE A 104 11.23 2.84 2.12
CA PHE A 104 10.30 3.07 1.01
C PHE A 104 10.90 4.06 0.01
N LYS A 105 10.89 3.71 -1.28
CA LYS A 105 11.50 4.50 -2.35
C LYS A 105 10.55 4.67 -3.51
N SER A 106 10.44 5.88 -4.04
CA SER A 106 9.79 6.15 -5.33
C SER A 106 10.79 6.67 -6.36
N ARG A 107 10.70 6.15 -7.59
CA ARG A 107 11.49 6.64 -8.74
C ARG A 107 10.86 7.87 -9.38
N HIS A 108 9.55 8.01 -9.23
CA HIS A 108 8.73 9.10 -9.77
C HIS A 108 7.64 9.49 -8.75
N SER A 109 6.60 10.19 -9.20
CA SER A 109 5.53 10.69 -8.32
C SER A 109 4.65 9.58 -7.76
N VAL A 110 4.20 9.77 -6.53
CA VAL A 110 3.22 8.91 -5.85
C VAL A 110 1.99 9.74 -5.51
N ASN A 111 0.81 9.35 -5.99
CA ASN A 111 -0.44 10.01 -5.64
C ASN A 111 -1.26 9.09 -4.75
N ILE A 112 -1.62 9.55 -3.56
CA ILE A 112 -2.43 8.81 -2.60
C ILE A 112 -3.70 9.60 -2.32
N ASN A 113 -4.84 9.00 -2.65
CA ASN A 113 -6.15 9.51 -2.27
C ASN A 113 -6.78 8.57 -1.24
N LEU A 114 -6.74 8.98 0.02
CA LEU A 114 -7.44 8.36 1.14
C LEU A 114 -8.52 9.30 1.68
N SER A 115 -9.36 9.86 0.81
CA SER A 115 -10.38 10.82 1.21
C SER A 115 -11.58 10.24 1.96
N ASN A 116 -11.66 8.91 2.09
CA ASN A 116 -12.76 8.28 2.78
C ASN A 116 -12.71 8.50 4.31
N ARG A 117 -13.73 8.00 5.01
CA ARG A 117 -13.74 7.92 6.47
C ARG A 117 -13.18 6.58 6.92
N ASN A 118 -12.33 6.61 7.95
CA ASN A 118 -11.72 5.41 8.52
C ASN A 118 -10.97 4.60 7.45
N GLY A 119 -10.13 5.25 6.65
CA GLY A 119 -9.35 4.60 5.60
C GLY A 119 -7.95 4.21 6.04
N THR A 120 -7.36 3.18 5.41
CA THR A 120 -5.95 2.86 5.65
C THR A 120 -5.20 2.54 4.38
N ILE A 121 -4.06 3.19 4.19
CA ILE A 121 -3.10 2.81 3.14
C ILE A 121 -1.78 2.48 3.83
N CYS A 122 -1.27 1.29 3.60
CA CYS A 122 -0.06 0.79 4.24
C CYS A 122 0.87 0.20 3.19
N PHE A 123 2.13 0.60 3.22
CA PHE A 123 3.22 -0.07 2.51
C PHE A 123 4.26 -0.51 3.54
N GLY A 124 4.64 -1.78 3.50
CA GLY A 124 5.63 -2.37 4.38
C GLY A 124 7.06 -1.86 4.12
N ASP A 125 8.02 -2.53 4.73
CA ASP A 125 9.43 -2.18 4.64
C ASP A 125 10.02 -2.57 3.27
N ASN A 126 11.02 -1.82 2.81
CA ASN A 126 11.80 -2.07 1.59
C ASN A 126 10.97 -2.08 0.29
N CYS A 127 9.97 -1.22 0.20
CA CYS A 127 9.18 -1.06 -1.03
C CYS A 127 9.89 -0.13 -2.03
N ASN A 128 9.94 -0.51 -3.30
CA ASN A 128 10.52 0.29 -4.38
C ASN A 128 9.50 0.42 -5.52
N VAL A 129 9.03 1.64 -5.77
CA VAL A 129 7.96 1.90 -6.73
C VAL A 129 8.41 2.85 -7.84
N GLY A 130 7.86 2.68 -9.03
CA GLY A 130 8.01 3.61 -10.14
C GLY A 130 7.28 4.94 -9.86
N ASN A 131 6.18 5.15 -10.56
CA ASN A 131 5.09 6.03 -10.14
C ASN A 131 3.84 5.20 -9.88
N MET A 132 2.98 5.67 -9.00
CA MET A 132 1.72 5.00 -8.72
C MET A 132 0.63 5.98 -8.29
N ASN A 133 -0.61 5.58 -8.53
CA ASN A 133 -1.78 6.16 -7.90
C ASN A 133 -2.44 5.12 -7.01
N VAL A 134 -2.81 5.54 -5.81
CA VAL A 134 -3.56 4.73 -4.85
C VAL A 134 -4.85 5.46 -4.53
N TYR A 135 -5.99 4.82 -4.78
CA TYR A 135 -7.31 5.42 -4.64
C TYR A 135 -8.20 4.59 -3.72
N ALA A 136 -8.55 5.16 -2.57
CA ALA A 136 -9.46 4.65 -1.56
C ALA A 136 -10.30 5.81 -1.00
N GLY A 137 -11.00 6.52 -1.89
CA GLY A 137 -11.59 7.84 -1.60
C GLY A 137 -13.07 7.87 -1.21
N ASP A 138 -13.86 6.85 -1.60
CA ASP A 138 -15.32 6.98 -1.63
C ASP A 138 -16.02 6.30 -0.44
N GLU A 139 -16.00 4.96 -0.37
CA GLU A 139 -16.64 4.23 0.71
C GLU A 139 -15.81 4.28 2.00
N LYS A 140 -16.50 4.33 3.15
CA LYS A 140 -15.84 4.23 4.46
C LYS A 140 -15.15 2.88 4.63
N ASN A 141 -14.13 2.84 5.47
CA ASN A 141 -13.43 1.60 5.84
C ASN A 141 -12.73 0.91 4.67
N LEU A 142 -12.28 1.62 3.62
CA LEU A 142 -11.42 0.99 2.61
C LEU A 142 -9.97 0.95 3.04
N GLU A 143 -9.29 -0.09 2.58
CA GLU A 143 -7.85 -0.24 2.76
C GLU A 143 -7.10 -0.64 1.50
N VAL A 144 -5.86 -0.17 1.40
CA VAL A 144 -4.85 -0.71 0.48
C VAL A 144 -3.64 -1.09 1.32
N LEU A 145 -3.45 -2.40 1.50
CA LEU A 145 -2.40 -2.95 2.34
C LEU A 145 -1.39 -3.67 1.47
N VAL A 146 -0.15 -3.20 1.49
CA VAL A 146 0.97 -3.74 0.73
C VAL A 146 2.07 -4.16 1.69
N GLY A 147 2.49 -5.42 1.60
CA GLY A 147 3.52 -6.02 2.46
C GLY A 147 4.94 -5.55 2.14
N ASP A 148 5.91 -6.21 2.76
CA ASP A 148 7.33 -5.90 2.63
C ASP A 148 7.90 -6.31 1.26
N ARG A 149 9.01 -5.67 0.87
CA ARG A 149 9.78 -6.00 -0.35
C ARG A 149 8.92 -5.94 -1.62
N PHE A 150 7.99 -5.00 -1.66
CA PHE A 150 7.16 -4.76 -2.84
C PHE A 150 7.95 -4.03 -3.92
N LEU A 151 7.84 -4.49 -5.16
CA LEU A 151 8.41 -3.83 -6.33
C LEU A 151 7.31 -3.46 -7.30
N SER A 152 7.25 -2.21 -7.76
CA SER A 152 6.43 -1.84 -8.91
C SER A 152 7.22 -1.06 -9.96
N ALA A 153 6.88 -1.33 -11.22
CA ALA A 153 7.34 -0.52 -12.34
C ALA A 153 6.52 0.78 -12.46
N LEU A 154 6.48 1.38 -13.64
CA LEU A 154 5.79 2.66 -13.88
C LEU A 154 4.27 2.49 -14.01
N ASN A 155 3.52 3.54 -13.68
CA ASN A 155 2.07 3.63 -13.87
C ASN A 155 1.26 2.49 -13.22
N LEU A 156 1.49 2.24 -11.94
CA LEU A 156 0.62 1.36 -11.15
C LEU A 156 -0.63 2.11 -10.68
N GLU A 157 -1.80 1.55 -10.91
CA GLU A 157 -3.08 2.03 -10.35
C GLU A 157 -3.62 0.98 -9.35
N LEU A 158 -3.69 1.36 -8.08
CA LEU A 158 -4.36 0.59 -7.02
C LEU A 158 -5.69 1.27 -6.68
N ARG A 159 -6.81 0.72 -7.14
CA ARG A 159 -8.13 1.37 -7.06
C ARG A 159 -9.12 0.53 -6.24
N ALA A 160 -9.31 0.88 -4.98
CA ALA A 160 -10.15 0.19 -4.01
C ALA A 160 -11.65 0.52 -4.09
N SER A 161 -12.05 1.43 -4.99
CA SER A 161 -13.45 1.80 -5.24
C SER A 161 -13.71 2.07 -6.71
N ASP A 162 -14.92 1.80 -7.17
CA ASP A 162 -15.35 2.19 -8.52
C ASP A 162 -15.68 3.68 -8.60
N GLY A 163 -16.05 4.31 -7.48
CA GLY A 163 -16.39 5.72 -7.33
C GLY A 163 -17.84 6.10 -7.68
N HIS A 164 -18.55 5.24 -8.41
CA HIS A 164 -19.96 5.43 -8.73
C HIS A 164 -20.76 4.14 -8.56
N THR A 165 -22.03 4.29 -8.24
CA THR A 165 -22.95 3.18 -7.96
C THR A 165 -23.37 2.45 -9.23
N ILE A 166 -23.31 1.12 -9.19
CA ILE A 166 -24.04 0.24 -10.11
C ILE A 166 -25.14 -0.40 -9.27
N TYR A 167 -26.38 -0.38 -9.75
CA TYR A 167 -27.54 -0.95 -9.06
C TYR A 167 -28.25 -2.00 -9.94
N ASP A 168 -29.00 -2.88 -9.30
CA ASP A 168 -29.79 -3.92 -9.97
C ASP A 168 -31.11 -3.33 -10.50
N LEU A 169 -31.50 -3.63 -11.75
CA LEU A 169 -32.77 -3.13 -12.29
C LEU A 169 -33.99 -3.79 -11.63
N ASP A 170 -33.84 -5.02 -11.15
CA ASP A 170 -34.88 -5.74 -10.41
C ASP A 170 -34.96 -5.29 -8.94
N ASN A 171 -33.92 -4.60 -8.46
CA ASN A 171 -33.88 -3.97 -7.15
C ASN A 171 -33.10 -2.64 -7.18
N PRO A 172 -33.73 -1.52 -7.63
CA PRO A 172 -33.04 -0.25 -7.86
C PRO A 172 -32.38 0.38 -6.63
N ASP A 173 -32.78 -0.03 -5.42
CA ASP A 173 -32.19 0.42 -4.16
C ASP A 173 -30.95 -0.39 -3.75
N ALA A 174 -30.63 -1.48 -4.46
CA ALA A 174 -29.49 -2.35 -4.17
C ALA A 174 -28.27 -2.02 -5.03
N ALA A 175 -27.28 -1.36 -4.42
CA ALA A 175 -25.94 -1.23 -5.00
C ALA A 175 -25.24 -2.59 -5.07
N ILE A 176 -24.77 -2.99 -6.26
CA ILE A 176 -24.15 -4.31 -6.52
C ILE A 176 -22.61 -4.26 -6.56
N ASN A 177 -22.02 -3.08 -6.59
CA ASN A 177 -20.56 -2.88 -6.69
C ASN A 177 -19.92 -2.36 -5.41
N LYS A 178 -20.54 -2.62 -4.25
CA LYS A 178 -19.99 -2.21 -2.96
C LYS A 178 -18.71 -3.01 -2.63
N PRO A 179 -17.58 -2.35 -2.34
CA PRO A 179 -16.35 -3.02 -1.87
C PRO A 179 -16.54 -3.70 -0.50
N VAL A 180 -15.80 -4.77 -0.27
CA VAL A 180 -15.75 -5.50 1.01
C VAL A 180 -14.62 -5.01 1.91
N PHE A 181 -13.42 -4.81 1.35
CA PHE A 181 -12.25 -4.33 2.10
C PHE A 181 -11.40 -3.35 1.31
N GLY A 182 -11.11 -3.61 0.04
CA GLY A 182 -10.15 -2.83 -0.75
C GLY A 182 -9.10 -3.74 -1.39
N ILE A 183 -7.80 -3.51 -1.18
CA ILE A 183 -6.74 -4.25 -1.89
C ILE A 183 -5.72 -4.76 -0.89
N HIS A 184 -5.37 -6.05 -1.00
CA HIS A 184 -4.24 -6.64 -0.27
C HIS A 184 -3.18 -7.14 -1.24
N VAL A 185 -1.94 -6.74 -1.03
CA VAL A 185 -0.77 -7.22 -1.75
C VAL A 185 0.21 -7.75 -0.72
N ALA A 186 0.45 -9.05 -0.71
CA ALA A 186 1.31 -9.68 0.28
C ALA A 186 2.81 -9.36 0.04
N ASN A 187 3.66 -9.96 0.87
CA ASN A 187 5.10 -9.71 0.84
C ASN A 187 5.74 -10.18 -0.47
N HIS A 188 6.78 -9.48 -0.91
CA HIS A 188 7.62 -9.87 -2.03
C HIS A 188 6.79 -10.09 -3.31
N VAL A 189 6.00 -9.08 -3.69
CA VAL A 189 5.26 -9.04 -4.95
C VAL A 189 5.92 -8.06 -5.91
N TRP A 190 6.02 -8.45 -7.19
CA TRP A 190 6.44 -7.57 -8.27
C TRP A 190 5.26 -7.24 -9.20
N ILE A 191 4.95 -5.96 -9.38
CA ILE A 191 3.95 -5.49 -10.32
C ILE A 191 4.60 -4.77 -11.51
N GLY A 192 4.32 -5.24 -12.72
CA GLY A 192 4.79 -4.68 -13.97
C GLY A 192 4.20 -3.30 -14.30
N MET A 193 4.64 -2.74 -15.42
CA MET A 193 4.25 -1.39 -15.84
C MET A 193 2.79 -1.35 -16.33
N ASN A 194 2.10 -0.23 -16.14
CA ASN A 194 0.73 -0.01 -16.63
C ASN A 194 -0.26 -1.08 -16.11
N VAL A 195 -0.18 -1.44 -14.83
CA VAL A 195 -1.08 -2.42 -14.21
C VAL A 195 -2.19 -1.70 -13.44
N PHE A 196 -3.40 -2.20 -13.60
CA PHE A 196 -4.54 -1.83 -12.77
C PHE A 196 -4.90 -2.97 -11.81
N VAL A 197 -5.07 -2.65 -10.53
CA VAL A 197 -5.59 -3.55 -9.51
C VAL A 197 -6.87 -2.96 -8.94
N GLY A 198 -7.97 -3.70 -9.08
CA GLY A 198 -9.29 -3.28 -8.62
C GLY A 198 -9.59 -3.68 -7.17
N LYS A 199 -10.75 -3.23 -6.67
CA LYS A 199 -11.26 -3.55 -5.35
C LYS A 199 -11.44 -5.06 -5.11
N ASP A 200 -11.33 -5.42 -3.84
CA ASP A 200 -11.43 -6.76 -3.26
C ASP A 200 -10.45 -7.79 -3.85
N VAL A 201 -9.30 -7.32 -4.35
CA VAL A 201 -8.23 -8.17 -4.88
C VAL A 201 -7.21 -8.48 -3.79
N ILE A 202 -6.81 -9.75 -3.75
CA ILE A 202 -5.68 -10.25 -2.98
C ILE A 202 -4.61 -10.79 -3.93
N ILE A 203 -3.41 -10.21 -3.90
CA ILE A 203 -2.21 -10.72 -4.59
C ILE A 203 -1.31 -11.40 -3.54
N PRO A 204 -1.19 -12.74 -3.55
CA PRO A 204 -0.38 -13.47 -2.57
C PRO A 204 1.13 -13.28 -2.77
N SER A 205 1.91 -13.73 -1.79
CA SER A 205 3.36 -13.55 -1.78
C SER A 205 4.05 -14.19 -2.99
N ASP A 206 5.21 -13.66 -3.34
CA ASP A 206 6.06 -14.15 -4.43
C ASP A 206 5.39 -14.14 -5.82
N CYS A 207 4.29 -13.41 -5.97
CA CYS A 207 3.62 -13.25 -7.27
C CYS A 207 4.31 -12.18 -8.12
N ILE A 208 4.20 -12.37 -9.43
CA ILE A 208 4.56 -11.39 -10.46
C ILE A 208 3.30 -11.02 -11.23
N VAL A 209 2.98 -9.74 -11.33
CA VAL A 209 1.92 -9.25 -12.20
C VAL A 209 2.53 -8.70 -13.48
N GLY A 210 2.18 -9.30 -14.62
CA GLY A 210 2.68 -8.89 -15.94
C GLY A 210 2.26 -7.47 -16.31
N ALA A 211 3.08 -6.77 -17.08
CA ALA A 211 2.77 -5.43 -17.56
C ALA A 211 1.45 -5.37 -18.35
N GLY A 212 0.69 -4.27 -18.22
CA GLY A 212 -0.58 -4.06 -18.93
C GLY A 212 -1.78 -4.85 -18.40
N SER A 213 -1.64 -5.52 -17.24
CA SER A 213 -2.68 -6.41 -16.72
C SER A 213 -3.83 -5.66 -16.03
N LEU A 214 -5.05 -6.17 -16.23
CA LEU A 214 -6.25 -5.77 -15.49
C LEU A 214 -6.58 -6.81 -14.42
N VAL A 215 -6.16 -6.56 -13.19
CA VAL A 215 -6.34 -7.49 -12.07
C VAL A 215 -7.63 -7.17 -11.33
N THR A 216 -8.68 -7.93 -11.63
CA THR A 216 -10.00 -7.81 -10.98
C THR A 216 -10.48 -9.13 -10.35
N LYS A 217 -9.74 -10.23 -10.54
CA LYS A 217 -10.02 -11.50 -9.88
C LYS A 217 -9.61 -11.42 -8.42
N LYS A 218 -10.51 -11.80 -7.52
CA LYS A 218 -10.34 -11.63 -6.07
C LYS A 218 -9.15 -12.40 -5.47
N ARG A 219 -8.79 -13.56 -6.03
CA ARG A 219 -7.79 -14.46 -5.45
C ARG A 219 -6.93 -15.16 -6.50
N PHE A 220 -5.66 -15.33 -6.14
CA PHE A 220 -4.64 -16.10 -6.85
C PHE A 220 -3.92 -17.05 -5.89
N LYS A 221 -3.01 -17.87 -6.41
CA LYS A 221 -2.07 -18.68 -5.62
C LYS A 221 -0.74 -17.94 -5.47
N PRO A 222 0.04 -18.17 -4.40
CA PRO A 222 1.39 -17.64 -4.29
C PRO A 222 2.32 -18.22 -5.37
N ASN A 223 3.49 -17.61 -5.56
CA ASN A 223 4.54 -18.10 -6.46
C ASN A 223 4.06 -18.26 -7.93
N CYS A 224 3.26 -17.31 -8.40
CA CYS A 224 2.65 -17.35 -9.73
C CYS A 224 2.91 -16.09 -10.55
N VAL A 225 2.92 -16.22 -11.88
CA VAL A 225 2.78 -15.10 -12.81
C VAL A 225 1.31 -14.90 -13.13
N ILE A 226 0.80 -13.70 -12.85
CA ILE A 226 -0.56 -13.24 -13.11
C ILE A 226 -0.50 -12.24 -14.25
N ALA A 227 -1.21 -12.47 -15.37
CA ALA A 227 -1.18 -11.55 -16.49
C ALA A 227 -2.46 -11.56 -17.33
N GLY A 228 -2.70 -10.48 -18.08
CA GLY A 228 -3.76 -10.37 -19.08
C GLY A 228 -4.92 -9.45 -18.67
N THR A 229 -5.94 -9.41 -19.52
CA THR A 229 -7.14 -8.57 -19.36
C THR A 229 -8.39 -9.38 -19.74
N PRO A 230 -9.14 -9.92 -18.77
CA PRO A 230 -8.85 -9.92 -17.32
C PRO A 230 -7.64 -10.80 -16.98
N ALA A 231 -6.93 -10.46 -15.91
CA ALA A 231 -5.72 -11.17 -15.52
C ALA A 231 -6.00 -12.57 -14.98
N ALA A 232 -5.19 -13.54 -15.40
CA ALA A 232 -5.23 -14.93 -14.94
C ALA A 232 -3.83 -15.44 -14.59
N VAL A 233 -3.75 -16.56 -13.87
CA VAL A 233 -2.47 -17.25 -13.65
C VAL A 233 -2.03 -17.85 -14.98
N ILE A 234 -0.88 -17.40 -15.49
CA ILE A 234 -0.29 -17.91 -16.74
C ILE A 234 0.92 -18.81 -16.48
N ARG A 235 1.47 -18.78 -15.26
CA ARG A 235 2.53 -19.68 -14.84
C ARG A 235 2.53 -19.86 -13.33
N GLU A 236 2.69 -21.09 -12.88
CA GLU A 236 2.86 -21.45 -11.47
C GLU A 236 4.32 -21.86 -11.18
N ASN A 237 4.66 -22.02 -9.90
CA ASN A 237 5.98 -22.45 -9.43
C ASN A 237 7.12 -21.55 -9.90
N VAL A 238 6.97 -20.25 -9.67
CA VAL A 238 7.96 -19.22 -10.00
C VAL A 238 8.34 -18.40 -8.78
N ASN A 239 9.46 -17.68 -8.90
CA ASN A 239 9.83 -16.61 -8.00
C ASN A 239 10.55 -15.51 -8.80
N TRP A 240 10.79 -14.36 -8.20
CA TRP A 240 11.47 -13.23 -8.81
C TRP A 240 12.57 -12.69 -7.90
N ASP A 241 13.42 -11.84 -8.47
CA ASP A 241 14.53 -11.21 -7.77
C ASP A 241 14.69 -9.78 -8.28
N GLU A 242 14.97 -8.83 -7.39
CA GLU A 242 15.14 -7.42 -7.75
C GLU A 242 16.44 -7.15 -8.53
N ARG A 243 17.40 -8.06 -8.47
CA ARG A 243 18.68 -7.91 -9.15
C ARG A 243 18.51 -8.12 -10.65
N THR A 244 19.31 -7.40 -11.43
CA THR A 244 19.43 -7.69 -12.86
C THR A 244 19.96 -9.10 -13.08
N ILE A 245 19.61 -9.70 -14.22
CA ILE A 245 20.02 -11.06 -14.61
C ILE A 245 21.53 -11.26 -14.43
N THR A 246 22.33 -10.30 -14.93
CA THR A 246 23.79 -10.34 -14.82
C THR A 246 24.28 -10.44 -13.37
N ARG A 247 23.70 -9.67 -12.44
CA ARG A 247 24.11 -9.70 -11.01
C ARG A 247 23.66 -10.99 -10.34
N PHE A 248 22.44 -11.44 -10.63
CA PHE A 248 21.90 -12.69 -10.09
C PHE A 248 22.76 -13.90 -10.48
N GLU A 249 23.19 -13.98 -11.74
CA GLU A 249 24.03 -15.08 -12.24
C GLU A 249 25.45 -15.05 -11.68
N GLN A 250 26.05 -13.87 -11.51
CA GLN A 250 27.40 -13.72 -10.95
C GLN A 250 27.49 -14.23 -9.51
N GLU A 251 26.49 -13.97 -8.67
CA GLU A 251 26.50 -14.45 -7.28
C GLU A 251 26.25 -15.94 -7.15
N LYS A 252 25.44 -16.55 -8.02
CA LYS A 252 25.30 -18.00 -8.04
C LYS A 252 26.62 -18.71 -8.32
N LYS A 253 27.48 -18.13 -9.17
CA LYS A 253 28.82 -18.66 -9.45
C LYS A 253 29.77 -18.52 -8.26
N LYS A 254 29.56 -17.55 -7.35
CA LYS A 254 30.36 -17.40 -6.12
C LYS A 254 29.95 -18.36 -5.00
N LYS A 255 28.74 -18.93 -5.06
CA LYS A 255 28.20 -19.88 -4.07
C LYS A 255 28.37 -21.36 -4.48
N LYS A 256 28.88 -21.63 -5.68
CA LYS A 256 29.25 -22.97 -6.16
C LYS A 256 30.76 -23.11 -6.08
#